data_AF-A0A1B3E7C9-F1
#
_entry.id   AF-A0A1B3E7C9-F1
#
_cell.length_a   1.000
_cell.length_b   1.000
_cell.length_c   1.000
_cell.angle_alpha   90.00
_cell.angle_beta   90.00
_cell.angle_gamma   90.00
#
_symmetry.space_group_name_H-M   'P 1'
#
loop_
_entity.id
_entity.type
_entity.pdbx_description
1 polymer ?
#
loop_
_entity_poly.entity_id
_entity_poly.type
_entity_poly.pdbx_seq_one_letter_code
_entity_poly.pdbx_strand_id
1 'polypeptide(L)'
;MCHSVEVSGIYTVEGCRQLINYPDADAALPIHDPLRGVVWIPWGRRSHEHGELPATGWLQDDGTLPDGWSQYSPATVLARVVRFMEMTHDGEPCWFDVEDGKSLQCVLLRHGHEQRVYVVTTESPNEQHRSWPRTRGHGGRGQRHAS
;
A
#
# COMPACT_ATOMS: atom_id res chain seq x y z
N MET A 1 7.04 -3.73 9.61
CA MET A 1 6.55 -3.46 8.24
C MET A 1 5.17 -4.05 8.09
N CYS A 2 4.30 -3.44 7.29
CA CYS A 2 2.93 -3.89 7.15
C CYS A 2 2.88 -5.20 6.39
N HIS A 3 2.69 -6.31 7.08
CA HIS A 3 2.79 -7.66 6.47
C HIS A 3 1.46 -8.16 5.94
N SER A 4 0.36 -7.67 6.50
CA SER A 4 -0.99 -8.06 6.09
C SER A 4 -1.93 -6.86 6.12
N VAL A 5 -2.98 -6.93 5.31
CA VAL A 5 -4.08 -5.97 5.31
C VAL A 5 -5.42 -6.69 5.29
N GLU A 6 -6.43 -6.06 5.88
CA GLU A 6 -7.82 -6.47 5.72
C GLU A 6 -8.50 -5.51 4.74
N VAL A 7 -9.17 -6.07 3.74
CA VAL A 7 -9.92 -5.35 2.71
C VAL A 7 -11.42 -5.50 2.98
N SER A 8 -12.18 -4.42 2.87
CA SER A 8 -13.64 -4.44 2.98
C SER A 8 -14.27 -5.22 1.82
N GLY A 9 -15.36 -5.95 2.11
CA GLY A 9 -16.09 -6.72 1.11
C GLY A 9 -16.67 -5.90 -0.05
N ILE A 10 -16.83 -4.58 0.11
CA ILE A 10 -17.28 -3.70 -0.98
C ILE A 10 -16.28 -3.63 -2.16
N TYR A 11 -15.04 -4.06 -1.94
CA TYR A 11 -13.98 -4.04 -2.95
C TYR A 11 -13.59 -5.45 -3.43
N THR A 12 -14.12 -6.49 -2.81
CA THR A 12 -13.83 -7.89 -3.13
C THR A 12 -14.92 -8.45 -4.03
N VAL A 13 -14.58 -9.45 -4.84
CA VAL A 13 -15.54 -10.09 -5.76
C VAL A 13 -16.64 -10.82 -4.99
N GLU A 14 -16.30 -11.40 -3.84
CA GLU A 14 -17.21 -12.21 -3.02
C GLU A 14 -18.13 -11.38 -2.12
N GLY A 15 -17.89 -10.07 -1.98
CA GLY A 15 -18.62 -9.24 -1.03
C GLY A 15 -18.21 -9.43 0.44
N CYS A 16 -17.23 -10.30 0.69
CA CYS A 16 -16.71 -10.63 2.02
C CYS A 16 -15.41 -9.90 2.32
N ARG A 17 -15.15 -9.61 3.60
CA ARG A 17 -13.83 -9.09 4.01
C ARG A 17 -12.75 -10.09 3.64
N GLN A 18 -11.64 -9.60 3.10
CA GLN A 18 -10.53 -10.44 2.66
C GLN A 18 -9.25 -10.04 3.38
N LEU A 19 -8.58 -11.04 3.95
CA LEU A 19 -7.23 -10.93 4.49
C LEU A 19 -6.23 -11.14 3.35
N ILE A 20 -5.31 -10.20 3.18
CA ILE A 20 -4.24 -10.27 2.19
C ILE A 20 -2.91 -10.27 2.92
N ASN A 21 -2.08 -11.29 2.73
CA ASN A 21 -0.74 -11.35 3.32
C ASN A 21 0.31 -11.16 2.24
N TYR A 22 1.25 -10.25 2.45
CA TYR A 22 2.32 -9.98 1.49
C TYR A 22 3.07 -11.25 1.00
N PRO A 23 3.36 -12.26 1.85
CA PRO A 23 4.04 -13.47 1.38
C PRO A 23 3.25 -14.32 0.38
N ASP A 24 1.93 -14.13 0.30
CA ASP A 24 1.07 -14.91 -0.60
C ASP A 24 1.36 -14.55 -2.06
N ALA A 25 1.42 -15.57 -2.93
CA ALA A 25 1.81 -15.41 -4.33
C ALA A 25 0.84 -14.54 -5.14
N ASP A 26 -0.43 -14.47 -4.72
CA ASP A 26 -1.51 -13.71 -5.35
C ASP A 26 -1.85 -12.42 -4.59
N ALA A 27 -1.09 -12.05 -3.56
CA ALA A 27 -1.41 -10.88 -2.77
C ALA A 27 -1.34 -9.60 -3.61
N ALA A 28 -2.49 -8.93 -3.68
CA ALA A 28 -2.75 -7.72 -4.43
C ALA A 28 -3.55 -6.73 -3.57
N LEU A 29 -3.37 -5.43 -3.84
CA LEU A 29 -4.07 -4.37 -3.13
C LEU A 29 -5.14 -3.74 -4.02
N PRO A 30 -6.33 -3.41 -3.46
CA PRO A 30 -7.37 -2.67 -4.16
C PRO A 30 -6.98 -1.20 -4.27
N ILE A 31 -6.51 -0.78 -5.44
CA ILE A 31 -6.07 0.58 -5.70
C ILE A 31 -7.22 1.41 -6.25
N HIS A 32 -7.40 2.61 -5.67
CA HIS A 32 -8.34 3.58 -6.19
C HIS A 32 -7.82 4.20 -7.50
N ASP A 33 -8.59 3.98 -8.56
CA ASP A 33 -8.40 4.56 -9.89
C ASP A 33 -9.56 5.54 -10.18
N PRO A 34 -9.29 6.82 -10.45
CA PRO A 34 -10.34 7.82 -10.70
C PRO A 34 -11.26 7.54 -11.89
N LEU A 35 -10.81 6.73 -12.85
CA LEU A 35 -11.57 6.41 -14.07
C LEU A 35 -12.23 5.04 -13.99
N ARG A 36 -11.57 4.08 -13.35
CA ARG A 36 -11.97 2.66 -13.32
C ARG A 36 -12.58 2.22 -11.99
N GLY A 37 -12.59 3.09 -10.98
CA GLY A 37 -13.07 2.76 -9.65
C GLY A 37 -11.98 2.07 -8.83
N VAL A 38 -12.07 0.75 -8.64
CA VAL A 38 -11.06 -0.01 -7.89
C VAL A 38 -10.41 -1.05 -8.80
N VAL A 39 -9.09 -1.03 -8.83
CA VAL A 39 -8.27 -1.96 -9.61
C VAL A 39 -7.34 -2.70 -8.67
N TRP A 40 -7.32 -4.02 -8.75
CA TRP A 40 -6.41 -4.85 -7.96
C TRP A 40 -5.03 -4.91 -8.62
N ILE A 41 -3.98 -4.49 -7.90
CA ILE A 41 -2.61 -4.48 -8.40
C ILE A 41 -1.73 -5.33 -7.47
N PRO A 42 -0.86 -6.22 -7.99
CA PRO A 42 -0.01 -7.06 -7.14
C PRO A 42 0.85 -6.24 -6.18
N TRP A 43 0.94 -6.69 -4.93
CA TRP A 43 1.64 -6.02 -3.85
C TRP A 43 3.12 -6.34 -3.86
N GLY A 44 3.93 -5.40 -4.36
CA GLY A 44 5.38 -5.52 -4.40
C GLY A 44 5.87 -6.70 -5.23
N ARG A 45 7.19 -6.81 -5.38
CA ARG A 45 7.80 -8.02 -5.94
C ARG A 45 8.37 -8.84 -4.81
N ARG A 46 8.10 -10.14 -4.75
CA ARG A 46 8.78 -11.03 -3.79
C ARG A 46 10.13 -11.45 -4.33
N SER A 47 11.05 -11.83 -3.47
CA SER A 47 12.43 -12.20 -3.87
C SER A 47 12.50 -13.40 -4.82
N HIS A 48 11.50 -14.28 -4.79
CA HIS A 48 11.40 -15.47 -5.63
C HIS A 48 10.60 -15.24 -6.92
N GLU A 49 9.93 -14.08 -7.06
CA GLU A 49 9.23 -13.71 -8.29
C GLU A 49 10.23 -13.15 -9.32
N HIS A 50 10.05 -13.53 -10.58
CA HIS A 50 10.76 -12.91 -11.70
C HIS A 50 10.22 -11.50 -11.98
N GLY A 51 11.08 -10.59 -12.41
CA GLY A 51 10.72 -9.23 -12.81
C GLY A 51 11.88 -8.25 -12.65
N GLU A 52 11.64 -6.99 -13.01
CA GLU A 52 12.62 -5.90 -12.93
C GLU A 52 12.31 -4.94 -11.78
N LEU A 53 11.04 -4.88 -11.35
CA LEU A 53 10.60 -3.97 -10.28
C LEU A 53 11.07 -4.38 -8.88
N PRO A 54 11.54 -3.47 -8.01
CA PRO A 54 12.15 -3.76 -6.70
C PRO A 54 11.55 -4.93 -5.90
N ALA A 55 12.40 -5.84 -5.40
CA ALA A 55 12.02 -7.00 -4.58
C ALA A 55 11.71 -6.62 -3.11
N THR A 56 10.62 -5.89 -2.91
CA THR A 56 10.08 -5.50 -1.59
C THR A 56 8.57 -5.27 -1.69
N GLY A 57 7.87 -5.25 -0.56
CA GLY A 57 6.48 -4.81 -0.45
C GLY A 57 6.32 -3.33 -0.10
N TRP A 58 7.41 -2.65 0.25
CA TRP A 58 7.36 -1.35 0.92
C TRP A 58 8.36 -0.36 0.33
N LEU A 59 8.00 0.91 0.44
CA LEU A 59 8.86 2.06 0.24
C LEU A 59 8.92 2.82 1.56
N GLN A 60 10.08 2.87 2.20
CA GLN A 60 10.28 3.75 3.34
C GLN A 60 10.36 5.19 2.83
N ASP A 61 9.51 6.07 3.35
CA ASP A 61 9.57 7.50 3.04
C ASP A 61 10.55 8.20 3.97
N ASP A 62 11.75 8.44 3.44
CA ASP A 62 12.78 9.29 4.02
C ASP A 62 12.89 10.65 3.30
N GLY A 63 11.90 10.99 2.47
CA GLY A 63 11.87 12.19 1.65
C GLY A 63 12.54 12.05 0.28
N THR A 64 13.17 10.91 -0.02
CA THR A 64 13.79 10.63 -1.33
C THR A 64 13.34 9.26 -1.86
N LEU A 65 13.28 9.12 -3.19
CA LEU A 65 13.07 7.80 -3.79
C LEU A 65 14.38 7.00 -3.78
N PRO A 66 14.37 5.69 -3.45
CA PRO A 66 15.56 4.87 -3.53
C PRO A 66 16.16 4.87 -4.93
N ASP A 67 17.48 4.70 -4.99
CA ASP A 67 18.22 4.69 -6.25
C ASP A 67 17.62 3.69 -7.25
N GLY A 68 17.52 4.14 -8.50
CA GLY A 68 16.95 3.35 -9.58
C GLY A 68 15.43 3.24 -9.58
N TRP A 69 14.68 3.70 -8.57
CA TRP A 69 13.21 3.64 -8.63
C TRP A 69 12.62 4.67 -9.60
N SER A 70 13.30 5.81 -9.78
CA SER A 70 12.87 6.90 -10.66
C SER A 70 12.70 6.47 -12.12
N GLN A 71 13.46 5.47 -12.57
CA GLN A 71 13.38 4.95 -13.95
C GLN A 71 12.01 4.29 -14.26
N TYR A 72 11.27 3.88 -13.23
CA TYR A 72 9.99 3.18 -13.36
C TYR A 72 8.76 4.11 -13.33
N SER A 73 8.97 5.42 -13.49
CA SER A 73 7.91 6.44 -13.51
C SER A 73 6.94 6.31 -12.33
N PRO A 74 7.44 6.45 -11.09
CA PRO A 74 6.65 6.22 -9.88
C PRO A 74 5.42 7.12 -9.80
N ALA A 75 4.26 6.53 -9.47
CA ALA A 75 3.02 7.26 -9.27
C ALA A 75 2.44 6.98 -7.87
N THR A 76 2.09 8.04 -7.14
CA THR A 76 1.42 7.90 -5.84
C THR A 76 -0.03 7.45 -6.06
N VAL A 77 -0.41 6.37 -5.38
CA VAL A 77 -1.77 5.80 -5.43
C VAL A 77 -2.27 5.47 -4.02
N LEU A 78 -3.56 5.16 -3.88
CA LEU A 78 -4.18 4.85 -2.58
C LEU A 78 -4.78 3.45 -2.58
N ALA A 79 -4.39 2.63 -1.59
CA ALA A 79 -4.96 1.30 -1.37
C ALA A 79 -6.15 1.35 -0.38
N ARG A 80 -7.29 0.81 -0.82
CA ARG A 80 -8.55 0.75 -0.08
C ARG A 80 -8.57 -0.43 0.89
N VAL A 81 -7.98 -0.25 2.05
CA VAL A 81 -7.97 -1.25 3.13
C VAL A 81 -8.65 -0.69 4.37
N VAL A 82 -9.19 -1.58 5.21
CA VAL A 82 -9.85 -1.21 6.48
C VAL A 82 -8.96 -1.44 7.68
N ARG A 83 -8.01 -2.37 7.61
CA ARG A 83 -7.04 -2.63 8.67
C ARG A 83 -5.68 -3.00 8.08
N PHE A 84 -4.63 -2.77 8.85
CA PHE A 84 -3.28 -3.26 8.54
C PHE A 84 -2.67 -3.91 9.77
N MET A 85 -1.74 -4.83 9.52
CA MET A 85 -1.00 -5.54 10.56
C MET A 85 0.47 -5.13 10.54
N GLU A 86 0.97 -4.69 11.69
CA GLU A 86 2.39 -4.47 11.95
C GLU A 86 2.90 -5.47 12.97
N MET A 87 4.16 -5.87 12.82
CA MET A 87 4.83 -6.73 13.80
C MET A 87 5.52 -5.86 14.85
N THR A 88 5.43 -6.25 16.12
CA THR A 88 6.27 -5.67 17.17
C THR A 88 7.74 -6.06 16.99
N HIS A 89 8.65 -5.43 17.73
CA HIS A 89 10.05 -5.85 17.78
C HIS A 89 10.25 -7.32 18.22
N ASP A 90 9.34 -7.83 19.04
CA ASP A 90 9.34 -9.21 19.54
C ASP A 90 8.65 -10.19 18.57
N GLY A 91 8.14 -9.70 17.44
CA GLY A 91 7.50 -10.53 16.42
C GLY A 91 6.04 -10.87 16.71
N GLU A 92 5.34 -10.07 17.51
CA GLU A 92 3.90 -10.24 17.74
C GLU A 92 3.09 -9.42 16.71
N PRO A 93 2.03 -9.99 16.11
CA PRO A 93 1.19 -9.28 15.16
C PRO A 93 0.20 -8.36 15.88
N CYS A 94 0.20 -7.08 15.53
CA CYS A 94 -0.77 -6.10 16.00
C CYS A 94 -1.58 -5.55 14.84
N TRP A 95 -2.91 -5.60 14.98
CA TRP A 95 -3.84 -5.11 13.97
C TRP A 95 -4.36 -3.72 14.33
N PHE A 96 -4.33 -2.83 13.35
CA PHE A 96 -4.74 -1.44 13.48
C PHE A 96 -5.79 -1.10 12.43
N ASP A 97 -6.80 -0.34 12.83
CA ASP A 97 -7.82 0.15 11.91
C ASP A 97 -7.27 1.34 11.11
N VAL A 98 -7.61 1.38 9.82
CA VAL A 98 -7.44 2.58 9.02
C VAL A 98 -8.62 3.49 9.31
N GLU A 99 -8.34 4.71 9.76
CA GLU A 99 -9.39 5.69 10.04
C GLU A 99 -10.33 5.89 8.84
N ASP A 100 -11.62 6.09 9.14
CA ASP A 100 -12.65 6.32 8.13
C ASP A 100 -12.27 7.46 7.18
N GLY A 101 -12.46 7.22 5.88
CA GLY A 101 -12.07 8.18 4.84
C GLY A 101 -10.56 8.29 4.60
N LYS A 102 -9.74 7.44 5.22
CA LYS A 102 -8.31 7.28 4.90
C LYS A 102 -8.03 5.96 4.16
N SER A 103 -6.88 5.92 3.51
CA SER A 103 -6.36 4.78 2.77
C SER A 103 -4.86 4.70 2.96
N LEU A 104 -4.26 3.54 2.71
CA LEU A 104 -2.80 3.44 2.69
C LEU A 104 -2.27 4.16 1.46
N GLN A 105 -1.26 5.01 1.65
CA GLN A 105 -0.51 5.58 0.55
C GLN A 105 0.43 4.51 0.00
N CYS A 106 0.43 4.35 -1.33
CA CYS A 106 1.32 3.45 -2.03
C CYS A 106 2.03 4.18 -3.17
N VAL A 107 3.11 3.58 -3.67
CA VAL A 107 3.75 3.95 -4.93
C VAL A 107 3.53 2.82 -5.92
N LEU A 108 3.02 3.17 -7.09
CA LEU A 108 2.88 2.30 -8.25
C LEU A 108 4.12 2.46 -9.13
N LEU A 109 4.79 1.35 -9.41
CA LEU A 109 5.87 1.27 -10.39
C LEU A 109 5.43 0.44 -11.60
N ARG A 110 5.98 0.76 -12.77
CA ARG A 110 5.70 0.06 -14.03
C ARG A 110 6.99 -0.21 -14.80
N HIS A 111 7.10 -1.40 -15.37
CA HIS A 111 8.16 -1.76 -16.30
C HIS A 111 7.63 -2.71 -17.37
N GLY A 112 7.50 -2.24 -18.62
CA GLY A 112 6.85 -3.01 -19.69
C GLY A 112 5.43 -3.41 -19.32
N HIS A 113 5.18 -4.72 -19.22
CA HIS A 113 3.89 -5.28 -18.76
C HIS A 113 3.81 -5.51 -17.25
N GLU A 114 4.93 -5.38 -16.54
CA GLU A 114 4.99 -5.52 -15.08
C GLU A 114 4.49 -4.24 -14.41
N GLN A 115 3.64 -4.40 -13.39
CA GLN A 115 3.27 -3.34 -12.46
C GLN A 115 3.18 -3.91 -11.06
N ARG A 116 3.62 -3.11 -10.07
CA ARG A 116 3.57 -3.44 -8.65
C ARG A 116 3.25 -2.19 -7.82
N VAL A 117 2.51 -2.39 -6.73
CA VAL A 117 2.30 -1.35 -5.72
C VAL A 117 3.09 -1.64 -4.45
N TYR A 118 3.70 -0.60 -3.90
CA TYR A 118 4.54 -0.65 -2.71
C TYR A 118 3.91 0.22 -1.64
N VAL A 119 3.66 -0.33 -0.46
CA VAL A 119 3.09 0.44 0.67
C VAL A 119 4.14 1.44 1.15
N VAL A 120 3.76 2.72 1.23
CA VAL A 120 4.64 3.75 1.79
C VAL A 120 4.64 3.62 3.30
N THR A 121 5.81 3.46 3.90
CA THR A 121 6.00 3.39 5.35
C THR A 121 6.76 4.61 5.85
N THR A 122 6.48 5.04 7.08
CA THR A 122 7.19 6.08 7.81
C THR A 122 7.75 5.51 9.10
N GLU A 123 8.45 6.35 9.87
CA GLU A 123 8.76 6.05 11.26
C GLU A 123 7.49 5.72 12.04
N SER A 124 7.63 4.80 12.99
CA SER A 124 6.53 4.39 13.86
C SER A 124 6.17 5.48 14.86
N PRO A 125 4.87 5.72 15.14
CA PRO A 125 4.46 6.62 16.21
C PRO A 125 4.77 6.05 17.62
N ASN A 126 5.12 4.77 17.72
CA ASN A 126 5.48 4.11 18.97
C ASN A 126 6.82 3.35 18.84
N GLU A 127 7.50 3.16 19.96
CA GLU A 127 8.79 2.43 20.01
C GLU A 127 8.64 0.91 19.87
N GLN A 128 7.42 0.38 19.80
CA GLN A 128 7.16 -1.06 19.72
C GLN A 128 7.20 -1.59 18.29
N HIS A 129 7.03 -0.73 17.28
CA HIS A 129 7.05 -1.11 15.87
C HIS A 129 8.20 -0.45 15.11
N ARG A 130 8.73 -1.18 14.13
CA ARG A 130 9.84 -0.69 13.28
C ARG A 130 9.41 0.36 12.26
N SER A 131 8.16 0.35 11.84
CA SER A 131 7.65 1.20 10.75
C SER A 131 6.15 1.34 10.86
N TRP A 132 5.58 2.34 10.19
CA TRP A 132 4.14 2.53 10.13
C TRP A 132 3.67 2.85 8.71
N PRO A 133 2.57 2.25 8.22
CA PRO A 133 2.03 2.62 6.91
C PRO A 133 1.54 4.06 6.93
N ARG A 134 1.93 4.83 5.92
CA ARG A 134 1.39 6.16 5.74
C ARG A 134 -0.06 6.07 5.31
N THR A 135 -0.95 6.74 6.06
CA THR A 135 -2.35 6.90 5.67
C THR A 135 -2.57 8.27 5.02
N ARG A 136 -3.49 8.34 4.06
CA ARG A 136 -3.91 9.60 3.41
C ARG A 136 -5.43 9.64 3.32
N GLY A 137 -5.98 10.81 3.66
CA GLY A 137 -7.40 11.10 3.44
C GLY A 137 -7.73 11.11 1.95
N HIS A 138 -8.98 10.77 1.62
CA HIS A 138 -9.48 10.92 0.27
C HIS A 138 -9.65 12.42 0.03
N GLY A 139 -8.78 13.02 -0.79
CA GLY A 139 -8.90 14.43 -1.13
C GLY A 139 -10.28 14.70 -1.72
N GLY A 140 -11.12 15.45 -0.99
CA GLY A 140 -12.30 16.07 -1.56
C GLY A 140 -11.87 17.00 -2.69
N ARG A 141 -12.66 17.07 -3.77
CA ARG A 141 -12.53 18.11 -4.80
C ARG A 141 -12.31 19.47 -4.13
N GLY A 142 -11.40 20.24 -4.71
CA GLY A 142 -10.72 21.33 -4.03
C GLY A 142 -11.61 22.40 -3.41
N GLN A 143 -11.15 22.92 -2.29
CA GLN A 143 -11.38 24.33 -1.97
C GLN A 143 -10.51 25.14 -2.94
N ARG A 144 -11.09 25.48 -4.10
CA ARG A 144 -10.73 26.74 -4.74
C ARG A 144 -11.14 27.82 -3.75
N HIS A 145 -10.17 28.49 -3.15
CA HIS A 145 -10.40 29.85 -2.67
C HIS A 145 -10.86 30.66 -3.89
N ALA A 146 -12.17 30.92 -3.95
CA ALA A 146 -12.69 32.02 -4.72
C ALA A 146 -12.48 33.28 -3.88
N SER A 147 -11.67 34.17 -4.46
CA SER A 147 -11.53 35.61 -4.26
C SER A 147 -11.89 36.23 -2.91
#